data_AF-A0A425CHQ7-F1
#
_entry.id   AF-A0A425CHQ7-F1
#
_cell.length_a   1.000
_cell.length_b   1.000
_cell.length_c   1.000
_cell.angle_alpha   90.00
_cell.angle_beta   90.00
_cell.angle_gamma   90.00
#
_symmetry.space_group_name_H-M   'P 1'
#
loop_
_entity.id
_entity.type
_entity.pdbx_description
1 polymer ?
#
loop_
_entity_poly.entity_id
_entity_poly.type
_entity_poly.pdbx_seq_one_letter_code
_entity_poly.pdbx_strand_id
1 'polypeptide(L)'
;MSMDAHPSSLVPSPEPIPEVLVAGADDPIIEEDSLAFSVSSDKKTSAWKERGSKNLTYEERRSMLDFLLKRRVEGTSKLMRHAVTDAATKFCVDRRTVSRLWKRALQSLENGDEVCDVASRKIGRRGRRKRDWSVELERVKEIPLAQRGSIRALATAVGIPKTTLYELLKEDGGPTINSIKPSLTDKNKLERLRYCANKVRSNGLFDDMYNVVHINMKWFSLPKDKKTKVMFMAAVARPQWDPQKTEYFDGKIGTWPFVREELQVVDADMKFPQERLEQTFVALETVTKDDVQRMITELIIPAIRLRMPVHLMHGPIYIQQDSAKIRCSSDTMFAEEGRKEGWNIQMQNLPPYSPDFAVMDSTLFKLIQAAMKTFPPSSHAATVSGLTVLMSNVEQGFALLTKDQINDAFLSLQKAMECTMRVQGSNTYELGPTSKEQLQLEGSLPVSILCDPDAMLACRAVLDHVTEETLETM
;
A
#
# COMPACT_ATOMS: atom_id res chain seq x y z
N MET A 1 -70.94 -14.25 29.16
CA MET A 1 -71.20 -14.99 30.41
C MET A 1 -70.07 -16.00 30.48
N SER A 2 -68.96 -15.63 31.12
CA SER A 2 -68.68 -15.91 32.55
C SER A 2 -68.64 -17.43 32.76
N MET A 3 -67.63 -18.06 33.32
CA MET A 3 -66.37 -17.73 34.02
C MET A 3 -65.68 -19.11 34.15
N ASP A 4 -64.35 -19.16 34.22
CA ASP A 4 -63.59 -19.86 35.27
C ASP A 4 -62.23 -20.43 34.85
N ALA A 5 -61.33 -20.29 35.84
CA ALA A 5 -60.16 -21.11 36.15
C ALA A 5 -58.85 -20.88 35.38
N HIS A 6 -58.00 -20.01 35.96
CA HIS A 6 -56.55 -20.21 35.95
C HIS A 6 -56.17 -21.46 36.77
N PRO A 7 -55.09 -22.16 36.39
CA PRO A 7 -53.92 -22.12 37.26
C PRO A 7 -52.55 -22.08 36.54
N SER A 8 -51.63 -21.38 37.21
CA SER A 8 -50.16 -21.53 37.25
C SER A 8 -49.44 -22.34 36.17
N SER A 9 -48.56 -21.67 35.42
CA SER A 9 -47.31 -22.27 34.91
C SER A 9 -46.12 -21.32 35.11
N LEU A 10 -45.30 -21.72 36.08
CA LEU A 10 -43.90 -21.41 36.36
C LEU A 10 -43.11 -20.61 35.30
N VAL A 11 -42.71 -19.41 35.70
CA VAL A 11 -41.61 -18.62 35.12
C VAL A 11 -40.30 -19.10 35.76
N PRO A 12 -39.26 -19.49 35.01
CA PRO A 12 -37.96 -19.76 35.58
C PRO A 12 -37.23 -18.43 35.88
N SER A 13 -36.84 -18.27 37.15
CA SER A 13 -35.99 -17.17 37.62
C SER A 13 -34.56 -17.28 37.09
N PRO A 14 -33.85 -16.16 36.85
CA PRO A 14 -32.41 -16.19 36.61
C PRO A 14 -31.66 -16.46 37.92
N GLU A 15 -30.86 -17.53 37.96
CA GLU A 15 -29.95 -17.83 39.06
C GLU A 15 -28.73 -16.88 39.08
N PRO A 16 -28.15 -16.64 40.27
CA PRO A 16 -27.27 -15.50 40.54
C PRO A 16 -25.79 -15.77 40.19
N ILE A 17 -25.12 -14.70 39.78
CA ILE A 17 -23.67 -14.61 39.60
C ILE A 17 -23.00 -14.58 40.99
N PRO A 18 -21.95 -15.38 41.29
CA PRO A 18 -21.27 -15.27 42.56
C PRO A 18 -20.32 -14.06 42.62
N GLU A 19 -20.57 -13.20 43.61
CA GLU A 19 -19.67 -12.17 44.12
C GLU A 19 -18.32 -12.76 44.56
N VAL A 20 -17.23 -12.12 44.16
CA VAL A 20 -15.93 -12.27 44.82
C VAL A 20 -15.50 -10.91 45.36
N LEU A 21 -15.17 -10.95 46.64
CA LEU A 21 -14.99 -9.87 47.59
C LEU A 21 -13.82 -8.95 47.26
N VAL A 22 -14.09 -7.65 47.39
CA VAL A 22 -13.09 -6.58 47.49
C VAL A 22 -12.63 -6.48 48.96
N ALA A 23 -11.32 -6.55 49.18
CA ALA A 23 -10.67 -6.03 50.38
C ALA A 23 -9.36 -5.36 49.95
N GLY A 24 -9.24 -4.06 50.22
CA GLY A 24 -8.04 -3.26 49.94
C GLY A 24 -7.07 -3.21 51.11
N ALA A 25 -5.81 -2.90 50.81
CA ALA A 25 -4.85 -2.26 51.72
C ALA A 25 -3.66 -1.70 50.89
N ASP A 26 -3.16 -0.56 51.35
CA ASP A 26 -2.29 0.43 50.70
C ASP A 26 -0.79 0.07 50.54
N ASP A 27 -0.16 0.74 49.54
CA ASP A 27 1.26 1.15 49.32
C ASP A 27 2.42 0.12 49.23
N PRO A 28 3.59 0.43 48.59
CA PRO A 28 3.96 1.47 47.62
C PRO A 28 4.64 0.94 46.33
N ILE A 29 4.81 1.84 45.36
CA ILE A 29 5.44 1.67 44.04
C ILE A 29 6.97 1.47 44.16
N ILE A 30 7.50 0.36 43.61
CA ILE A 30 8.93 0.17 43.29
C ILE A 30 9.01 -0.41 41.87
N GLU A 31 9.68 0.33 40.99
CA GLU A 31 10.02 -0.07 39.62
C GLU A 31 11.21 -1.06 39.64
N GLU A 32 11.06 -2.24 39.01
CA GLU A 32 12.16 -3.17 38.78
C GLU A 32 12.61 -3.18 37.31
N ASP A 33 13.85 -2.71 37.15
CA ASP A 33 14.90 -3.01 36.19
C ASP A 33 14.59 -3.79 34.90
N SER A 34 14.71 -3.06 33.79
CA SER A 34 14.99 -3.58 32.46
C SER A 34 16.45 -4.05 32.32
N LEU A 35 16.65 -5.36 32.21
CA LEU A 35 17.90 -5.99 31.78
C LEU A 35 18.27 -5.59 30.35
N ALA A 36 19.23 -4.66 30.23
CA ALA A 36 19.83 -4.27 28.97
C ALA A 36 21.07 -5.14 28.62
N PHE A 37 20.96 -5.78 27.48
CA PHE A 37 21.94 -6.58 26.75
C PHE A 37 23.28 -5.83 26.58
N SER A 38 24.38 -6.42 27.05
CA SER A 38 25.74 -5.85 26.95
C SER A 38 26.33 -6.05 25.55
N VAL A 39 26.23 -5.03 24.71
CA VAL A 39 27.00 -4.95 23.45
C VAL A 39 28.40 -4.42 23.75
N SER A 40 29.36 -5.34 23.76
CA SER A 40 30.80 -5.09 23.72
C SER A 40 31.15 -4.20 22.51
N SER A 41 31.50 -2.94 22.76
CA SER A 41 32.09 -2.04 21.75
C SER A 41 33.59 -1.86 21.99
N ASP A 42 34.36 -2.40 21.05
CA ASP A 42 35.61 -1.88 20.50
C ASP A 42 36.76 -1.50 21.44
N LYS A 43 37.63 -2.50 21.65
CA LYS A 43 39.02 -2.43 22.14
C LYS A 43 40.01 -1.66 21.23
N LYS A 44 39.57 -0.66 20.44
CA LYS A 44 40.44 0.08 19.50
C LYS A 44 40.37 1.61 19.66
N THR A 45 40.43 2.14 20.88
CA THR A 45 40.64 3.60 21.08
C THR A 45 41.56 3.98 22.25
N SER A 46 42.23 3.02 22.91
CA SER A 46 42.99 3.31 24.14
C SER A 46 44.33 4.03 23.92
N ALA A 47 44.92 4.01 22.71
CA ALA A 47 46.28 4.52 22.50
C ALA A 47 46.38 6.04 22.18
N TRP A 48 45.27 6.75 21.95
CA TRP A 48 45.26 8.19 21.63
C TRP A 48 44.76 9.08 22.78
N LYS A 49 44.39 8.49 23.92
CA LYS A 49 43.71 9.21 25.02
C LYS A 49 44.63 10.04 25.93
N GLU A 50 45.94 9.87 25.85
CA GLU A 50 46.85 10.43 26.87
C GLU A 50 47.51 11.75 26.52
N ARG A 51 47.35 12.29 25.30
CA ARG A 51 47.88 13.62 24.96
C ARG A 51 46.93 14.41 24.05
N GLY A 52 45.99 15.14 24.64
CA GLY A 52 45.16 16.12 23.92
C GLY A 52 43.92 16.56 24.70
N SER A 53 43.78 17.87 24.92
CA SER A 53 42.70 18.49 25.71
C SER A 53 41.29 18.00 25.32
N LYS A 54 40.58 17.31 26.22
CA LYS A 54 39.14 17.09 26.07
C LYS A 54 38.44 18.45 26.13
N ASN A 55 37.58 18.76 25.15
CA ASN A 55 36.71 19.93 25.27
C ASN A 55 35.67 19.60 26.34
N LEU A 56 35.50 20.49 27.33
CA LEU A 56 34.50 20.30 28.39
C LEU A 56 33.11 20.00 27.79
N THR A 57 32.31 19.13 28.40
CA THR A 57 30.89 18.92 28.04
C THR A 57 30.03 20.13 28.42
N TYR A 58 28.74 20.12 28.09
CA TYR A 58 27.84 21.20 28.52
C TYR A 58 27.71 21.24 30.04
N GLU A 59 27.50 20.09 30.67
CA GLU A 59 27.38 19.92 32.13
C GLU A 59 28.67 20.30 32.86
N GLU A 60 29.83 19.97 32.32
CA GLU A 60 31.12 20.35 32.89
C GLU A 60 31.33 21.87 32.83
N ARG A 61 30.93 22.53 31.72
CA ARG A 61 31.00 24.00 31.65
C ARG A 61 29.99 24.66 32.59
N ARG A 62 28.79 24.10 32.75
CA ARG A 62 27.78 24.57 33.72
C ARG A 62 28.30 24.44 35.16
N SER A 63 28.82 23.26 35.51
CA SER A 63 29.44 23.01 36.82
C SER A 63 30.62 23.93 37.09
N MET A 64 31.41 24.26 36.05
CA MET A 64 32.50 25.23 36.16
C MET A 64 31.97 26.65 36.39
N LEU A 65 30.86 27.04 35.77
CA LEU A 65 30.21 28.32 36.03
C LEU A 65 29.68 28.38 37.47
N ASP A 66 28.99 27.35 37.95
CA ASP A 66 28.48 27.26 39.33
C ASP A 66 29.62 27.33 40.35
N PHE A 67 30.75 26.68 40.05
CA PHE A 67 31.95 26.72 40.88
C PHE A 67 32.53 28.13 41.00
N LEU A 68 32.48 28.92 39.91
CA LEU A 68 32.94 30.31 39.89
C LEU A 68 31.94 31.25 40.56
N LEU A 69 30.63 31.03 40.37
CA LEU A 69 29.57 31.81 41.03
C LEU A 69 29.65 31.69 42.55
N LYS A 70 29.94 30.50 43.08
CA LYS A 70 30.18 30.27 44.53
C LYS A 70 31.45 30.95 45.07
N ARG A 71 32.36 31.40 44.19
CA ARG A 71 33.63 32.08 44.54
C ARG A 71 33.68 33.51 44.00
N ARG A 72 32.50 34.11 43.84
CA ARG A 72 32.32 35.52 43.47
C ARG A 72 32.32 36.38 44.74
N VAL A 73 32.88 37.58 44.65
CA VAL A 73 32.81 38.57 45.73
C VAL A 73 31.39 39.14 45.76
N GLU A 74 30.73 39.02 46.91
CA GLU A 74 29.34 39.43 47.11
C GLU A 74 29.10 40.88 46.66
N GLY A 75 28.01 41.12 45.92
CA GLY A 75 27.68 42.45 45.37
C GLY A 75 28.52 42.93 44.19
N THR A 76 29.54 42.19 43.71
CA THR A 76 30.40 42.62 42.58
C THR A 76 30.58 41.55 41.53
N SER A 77 30.86 41.87 40.26
CA SER A 77 31.15 40.87 39.20
C SER A 77 32.56 40.25 39.29
N LYS A 78 33.30 40.52 40.37
CA LYS A 78 34.69 40.09 40.56
C LYS A 78 34.76 38.72 41.23
N LEU A 79 35.71 37.90 40.79
CA LEU A 79 36.02 36.61 41.40
C LEU A 79 37.02 36.78 42.55
N MET A 80 36.91 35.93 43.58
CA MET A 80 37.89 35.85 44.66
C MET A 80 39.30 35.55 44.12
N ARG A 81 40.33 35.95 44.89
CA ARG A 81 41.72 35.67 44.53
C ARG A 81 41.90 34.16 44.33
N HIS A 82 42.64 33.77 43.29
CA HIS A 82 42.89 32.37 42.89
C HIS A 82 41.69 31.57 42.34
N ALA A 83 40.44 32.07 42.36
CA ALA A 83 39.27 31.30 41.90
C ALA A 83 39.38 30.77 40.44
N VAL A 84 39.98 31.56 39.54
CA VAL A 84 40.24 31.14 38.15
C VAL A 84 41.30 30.02 38.08
N THR A 85 42.31 30.10 38.95
CA THR A 85 43.37 29.08 39.05
C THR A 85 42.80 27.79 39.63
N ASP A 86 41.96 27.88 40.67
CA ASP A 86 41.31 26.72 41.30
C ASP A 86 40.31 26.03 40.37
N ALA A 87 39.57 26.81 39.57
CA ALA A 87 38.70 26.23 38.53
C ALA A 87 39.52 25.58 37.42
N ALA A 88 40.64 26.19 37.02
CA ALA A 88 41.54 25.62 36.01
C ALA A 88 42.13 24.27 36.46
N THR A 89 42.54 24.15 37.73
CA THR A 89 43.03 22.89 38.29
C THR A 89 41.92 21.87 38.46
N LYS A 90 40.75 22.27 38.98
CA LYS A 90 39.61 21.36 39.20
C LYS A 90 39.05 20.75 37.91
N PHE A 91 38.94 21.55 36.85
CA PHE A 91 38.36 21.12 35.57
C PHE A 91 39.44 20.74 34.53
N CYS A 92 40.72 20.69 34.93
CA CYS A 92 41.85 20.33 34.06
C CYS A 92 41.89 21.12 32.74
N VAL A 93 41.65 22.43 32.80
CA VAL A 93 41.63 23.34 31.63
C VAL A 93 42.53 24.54 31.83
N ASP A 94 42.99 25.14 30.73
CA ASP A 94 43.78 26.37 30.80
C ASP A 94 42.98 27.53 31.42
N ARG A 95 43.66 28.37 32.23
CA ARG A 95 43.07 29.54 32.90
C ARG A 95 42.33 30.47 31.92
N ARG A 96 42.78 30.58 30.66
CA ARG A 96 42.10 31.39 29.63
C ARG A 96 40.74 30.80 29.26
N THR A 97 40.56 29.48 29.30
CA THR A 97 39.27 28.81 29.05
C THR A 97 38.26 29.18 30.12
N VAL A 98 38.68 29.13 31.38
CA VAL A 98 37.88 29.55 32.54
C VAL A 98 37.49 31.02 32.43
N SER A 99 38.46 31.91 32.17
CA SER A 99 38.19 33.35 32.02
C SER A 99 37.27 33.67 30.83
N ARG A 100 37.41 32.97 29.70
CA ARG A 100 36.53 33.14 28.54
C ARG A 100 35.10 32.69 28.83
N LEU A 101 34.93 31.62 29.61
CA LEU A 101 33.60 31.18 30.02
C LEU A 101 32.96 32.21 30.96
N TRP A 102 33.71 32.66 31.98
CA TRP A 102 33.23 33.64 32.96
C TRP A 102 32.79 34.96 32.29
N LYS A 103 33.61 35.51 31.40
CA LYS A 103 33.27 36.72 30.66
C LYS A 103 32.00 36.56 29.82
N ARG A 104 31.80 35.38 29.22
CA ARG A 104 30.62 35.11 28.39
C ARG A 104 29.35 34.99 29.24
N ALA A 105 29.44 34.31 30.38
CA ALA A 105 28.33 34.21 31.31
C ALA A 105 27.92 35.60 31.85
N LEU A 106 28.90 36.45 32.21
CA LEU A 106 28.63 37.83 32.62
C LEU A 106 28.02 38.67 31.50
N GLN A 107 28.52 38.55 30.27
CA GLN A 107 27.98 39.29 29.12
C GLN A 107 26.54 38.87 28.81
N SER A 108 26.21 37.57 28.94
CA SER A 108 24.85 37.06 28.78
C SER A 108 23.91 37.61 29.86
N LEU A 109 24.39 37.71 31.11
CA LEU A 109 23.64 38.34 32.20
C LEU A 109 23.45 39.85 32.00
N GLU A 110 24.46 40.57 31.52
CA GLU A 110 24.38 42.00 31.18
C GLU A 110 23.43 42.26 30.00
N ASN A 111 23.32 41.32 29.06
CA ASN A 111 22.39 41.39 27.94
C ASN A 111 20.93 41.04 28.33
N GLY A 112 20.67 40.64 29.58
CA GLY A 112 19.34 40.32 30.09
C GLY A 112 18.86 38.88 29.85
N ASP A 113 19.77 37.95 29.52
CA ASP A 113 19.40 36.53 29.37
C ASP A 113 19.06 35.91 30.74
N GLU A 114 17.96 35.16 30.84
CA GLU A 114 17.57 34.43 32.06
C GLU A 114 18.58 33.34 32.45
N VAL A 115 19.33 32.82 31.47
CA VAL A 115 20.33 31.75 31.64
C VAL A 115 21.66 32.17 31.03
N CYS A 116 22.72 32.08 31.82
CA CYS A 116 24.07 32.38 31.35
C CYS A 116 24.50 31.46 30.19
N ASP A 117 25.05 32.03 29.10
CA ASP A 117 25.60 31.26 27.97
C ASP A 117 26.85 30.42 28.34
N VAL A 118 26.60 29.13 28.59
CA VAL A 118 27.61 28.08 28.80
C VAL A 118 27.83 27.20 27.55
N ALA A 119 27.18 27.52 26.43
CA ALA A 119 27.20 26.70 25.24
C ALA A 119 28.57 26.72 24.53
N SER A 120 28.85 25.64 23.81
CA SER A 120 30.06 25.56 22.99
C SER A 120 29.87 26.33 21.70
N ARG A 121 30.71 27.35 21.43
CA ARG A 121 30.73 28.05 20.12
C ARG A 121 31.26 27.21 18.96
N LYS A 122 31.55 25.94 19.23
CA LYS A 122 32.04 24.94 18.29
C LYS A 122 30.90 24.11 17.69
N ILE A 123 29.78 23.96 18.40
CA ILE A 123 28.60 23.26 17.87
C ILE A 123 28.02 24.11 16.73
N GLY A 124 27.72 23.48 15.59
CA GLY A 124 27.21 24.15 14.38
C GLY A 124 28.22 25.03 13.62
N ARG A 125 29.39 25.31 14.19
CA ARG A 125 30.46 26.15 13.56
C ARG A 125 31.72 25.36 13.20
N ARG A 126 31.72 24.05 13.43
CA ARG A 126 32.78 23.14 13.00
C ARG A 126 32.40 22.45 11.71
N GLY A 127 33.41 22.15 10.90
CA GLY A 127 33.25 21.45 9.63
C GLY A 127 33.11 22.39 8.44
N ARG A 128 33.08 21.80 7.25
CA ARG A 128 32.87 22.51 6.00
C ARG A 128 31.42 23.00 5.92
N ARG A 129 31.22 24.26 5.58
CA ARG A 129 29.87 24.78 5.28
C ARG A 129 29.31 24.06 4.07
N LYS A 130 28.06 23.60 4.15
CA LYS A 130 27.35 23.01 3.00
C LYS A 130 27.26 24.07 1.89
N ARG A 131 27.57 23.68 0.65
CA ARG A 131 27.29 24.51 -0.52
C ARG A 131 25.79 24.40 -0.79
N ASP A 132 25.17 25.53 -1.06
CA ASP A 132 23.79 25.55 -1.54
C ASP A 132 23.78 25.17 -3.03
N TRP A 133 22.90 24.23 -3.38
CA TRP A 133 22.72 23.69 -4.74
C TRP A 133 21.29 23.94 -5.26
N SER A 134 20.52 24.78 -4.57
CA SER A 134 19.13 25.11 -4.91
C SER A 134 18.98 25.59 -6.36
N VAL A 135 19.85 26.50 -6.81
CA VAL A 135 19.86 27.05 -8.18
C VAL A 135 20.18 25.98 -9.22
N GLU A 136 21.13 25.09 -8.94
CA GLU A 136 21.45 23.95 -9.80
C GLU A 136 20.28 22.95 -9.88
N LEU A 137 19.56 22.72 -8.78
CA LEU A 137 18.41 21.81 -8.76
C LEU A 137 17.22 22.36 -9.55
N GLU A 138 16.97 23.67 -9.56
CA GLU A 138 15.91 24.27 -10.39
C GLU A 138 16.14 24.01 -11.88
N ARG A 139 17.40 24.05 -12.32
CA ARG A 139 17.78 23.77 -13.72
C ARG A 139 17.52 22.33 -14.15
N VAL A 140 17.32 21.39 -13.22
CA VAL A 140 16.92 20.01 -13.56
C VAL A 140 15.66 19.99 -14.41
N LYS A 141 14.73 20.93 -14.19
CA LYS A 141 13.45 21.03 -14.92
C LYS A 141 13.61 21.42 -16.39
N GLU A 142 14.75 22.00 -16.77
CA GLU A 142 15.03 22.46 -18.13
C GLU A 142 15.79 21.43 -18.97
N ILE A 143 16.45 20.46 -18.33
CA ILE A 143 17.29 19.46 -18.99
C ILE A 143 16.43 18.48 -19.82
N PRO A 144 16.77 18.12 -21.07
CA PRO A 144 16.00 17.13 -21.83
C PRO A 144 15.83 15.79 -21.10
N LEU A 145 14.66 15.15 -21.22
CA LEU A 145 14.35 13.87 -20.53
C LEU A 145 15.40 12.78 -20.77
N ALA A 146 15.98 12.72 -21.98
CA ALA A 146 17.03 11.76 -22.33
C ALA A 146 18.27 11.86 -21.41
N GLN A 147 18.56 13.04 -20.88
CA GLN A 147 19.70 13.29 -19.99
C GLN A 147 19.36 13.13 -18.51
N ARG A 148 18.07 12.96 -18.16
CA ARG A 148 17.60 12.71 -16.78
C ARG A 148 17.53 11.22 -16.41
N GLY A 149 17.78 10.31 -17.36
CA GLY A 149 17.54 8.88 -17.16
C GLY A 149 18.46 8.21 -16.12
N SER A 150 19.73 8.63 -16.02
CA SER A 150 20.65 8.11 -15.00
C SER A 150 21.22 9.22 -14.15
N ILE A 151 21.47 8.95 -12.87
CA ILE A 151 22.10 9.93 -11.96
C ILE A 151 23.45 10.41 -12.50
N ARG A 152 24.19 9.55 -13.24
CA ARG A 152 25.45 9.95 -13.86
C ARG A 152 25.24 10.96 -14.98
N ALA A 153 24.28 10.72 -15.88
CA ALA A 153 23.96 11.65 -16.96
C ALA A 153 23.43 12.97 -16.42
N LEU A 154 22.53 12.91 -15.42
CA LEU A 154 21.96 14.08 -14.77
C LEU A 154 23.04 14.89 -14.04
N ALA A 155 23.97 14.23 -13.32
CA ALA A 155 25.10 14.88 -12.68
C ALA A 155 25.97 15.67 -13.67
N THR A 156 26.26 15.08 -14.83
CA THR A 156 26.99 15.77 -15.91
C THR A 156 26.22 16.96 -16.46
N ALA A 157 24.91 16.81 -16.69
CA ALA A 157 24.08 17.85 -17.29
C ALA A 157 23.83 19.04 -16.33
N VAL A 158 23.64 18.78 -15.03
CA VAL A 158 23.42 19.82 -14.01
C VAL A 158 24.74 20.44 -13.53
N GLY A 159 25.85 19.69 -13.62
CA GLY A 159 27.15 20.10 -13.09
C GLY A 159 27.33 19.86 -11.59
N ILE A 160 26.50 19.00 -10.98
CA ILE A 160 26.64 18.58 -9.57
C ILE A 160 27.40 17.25 -9.52
N PRO A 161 28.36 17.07 -8.59
CA PRO A 161 29.00 15.77 -8.39
C PRO A 161 27.97 14.67 -8.12
N LYS A 162 28.13 13.50 -8.77
CA LYS A 162 27.19 12.38 -8.73
C LYS A 162 26.72 12.01 -7.31
N THR A 163 27.64 11.93 -6.35
CA THR A 163 27.33 11.56 -4.96
C THR A 163 26.51 12.62 -4.25
N THR A 164 26.84 13.90 -4.45
CA THR A 164 26.10 15.04 -3.91
C THR A 164 24.69 15.09 -4.48
N LEU A 165 24.54 14.92 -5.79
CA LEU A 165 23.21 14.87 -6.43
C LEU A 165 22.37 13.71 -5.90
N TYR A 166 22.98 12.54 -5.68
CA TYR A 166 22.28 11.39 -5.10
C TYR A 166 21.78 11.66 -3.67
N GLU A 167 22.58 12.30 -2.82
CA GLU A 167 22.17 12.67 -1.46
C GLU A 167 21.04 13.70 -1.48
N LEU A 168 21.13 14.73 -2.33
CA LEU A 168 20.08 15.74 -2.50
C LEU A 168 18.75 15.12 -2.95
N LEU A 169 18.77 14.27 -3.99
CA LEU A 169 17.58 13.58 -4.47
C LEU A 169 17.00 12.57 -3.45
N LYS A 170 17.82 12.07 -2.52
CA LYS A 170 17.35 11.20 -1.45
C LYS A 170 16.60 11.99 -0.37
N GLU A 171 17.03 13.22 -0.09
CA GLU A 171 16.35 14.15 0.83
C GLU A 171 15.03 14.66 0.22
N ASP A 172 14.98 14.91 -1.09
CA ASP A 172 13.80 15.45 -1.81
C ASP A 172 12.73 14.38 -2.20
N GLY A 173 12.99 13.11 -1.91
CA GLY A 173 12.13 11.99 -2.31
C GLY A 173 12.61 11.34 -3.62
N GLY A 174 12.72 10.02 -3.60
CA GLY A 174 13.28 9.24 -4.71
C GLY A 174 12.50 9.41 -6.03
N PRO A 175 13.13 9.08 -7.18
CA PRO A 175 12.52 9.24 -8.49
C PRO A 175 11.23 8.41 -8.60
N THR A 176 10.15 9.06 -9.02
CA THR A 176 8.88 8.39 -9.31
C THR A 176 8.93 7.88 -10.75
N ILE A 177 8.80 6.57 -10.95
CA ILE A 177 8.66 5.98 -12.28
C ILE A 177 7.17 6.00 -12.61
N ASN A 178 6.76 6.80 -13.61
CA ASN A 178 5.41 6.72 -14.13
C ASN A 178 5.23 5.39 -14.87
N SER A 179 4.10 4.72 -14.66
CA SER A 179 3.75 3.51 -15.41
C SER A 179 3.73 3.82 -16.90
N ILE A 180 4.61 3.18 -17.68
CA ILE A 180 4.66 3.37 -19.13
C ILE A 180 3.35 2.83 -19.71
N LYS A 181 2.55 3.71 -20.31
CA LYS A 181 1.34 3.32 -21.01
C LYS A 181 1.72 2.73 -22.38
N PRO A 182 1.01 1.70 -22.86
CA PRO A 182 1.30 1.11 -24.17
C PRO A 182 1.07 2.13 -25.28
N SER A 183 1.90 2.11 -26.32
CA SER A 183 1.64 2.89 -27.54
C SER A 183 0.44 2.29 -28.26
N LEU A 184 -0.48 3.14 -28.74
CA LEU A 184 -1.71 2.74 -29.42
C LEU A 184 -1.65 3.13 -30.90
N THR A 185 -1.92 2.16 -31.78
CA THR A 185 -2.22 2.44 -33.19
C THR A 185 -3.60 3.07 -33.33
N ASP A 186 -3.89 3.71 -34.46
CA ASP A 186 -5.21 4.32 -34.68
C ASP A 186 -6.33 3.27 -34.72
N LYS A 187 -6.04 2.05 -35.19
CA LYS A 187 -6.92 0.89 -35.08
C LYS A 187 -7.26 0.55 -33.62
N ASN A 188 -6.26 0.52 -32.74
CA ASN A 188 -6.49 0.27 -31.31
C ASN A 188 -7.34 1.38 -30.66
N LYS A 189 -7.08 2.65 -31.01
CA LYS A 189 -7.87 3.79 -30.51
C LYS A 189 -9.34 3.67 -30.96
N LEU A 190 -9.56 3.30 -32.22
CA LEU A 190 -10.90 3.12 -32.77
C LEU A 190 -11.66 1.97 -32.09
N GLU A 191 -11.01 0.82 -31.88
CA GLU A 191 -11.60 -0.32 -31.14
C GLU A 191 -11.98 0.06 -29.71
N ARG A 192 -11.14 0.85 -29.04
CA ARG A 192 -11.43 1.40 -27.71
C ARG A 192 -12.64 2.33 -27.74
N LEU A 193 -12.73 3.24 -28.71
CA LEU A 193 -13.88 4.14 -28.85
C LEU A 193 -15.19 3.37 -29.09
N ARG A 194 -15.18 2.38 -29.98
CA ARG A 194 -16.34 1.50 -30.22
C ARG A 194 -16.78 0.79 -28.95
N TYR A 195 -15.84 0.26 -28.18
CA TYR A 195 -16.12 -0.37 -26.90
C TYR A 195 -16.78 0.61 -25.91
N CYS A 196 -16.23 1.82 -25.73
CA CYS A 196 -16.80 2.82 -24.84
C CYS A 196 -18.19 3.27 -25.29
N ALA A 197 -18.39 3.53 -26.58
CA ALA A 197 -19.69 3.93 -27.14
C ALA A 197 -20.77 2.87 -26.90
N ASN A 198 -20.44 1.58 -27.06
CA ASN A 198 -21.36 0.47 -26.81
C ASN A 198 -21.74 0.32 -25.33
N LYS A 199 -20.98 0.91 -24.40
CA LYS A 199 -21.25 0.89 -22.96
C LYS A 199 -22.07 2.11 -22.51
N VAL A 200 -22.42 3.04 -23.40
CA VAL A 200 -23.28 4.18 -23.10
C VAL A 200 -24.71 3.89 -23.60
N ARG A 201 -25.69 4.01 -22.71
CA ARG A 201 -27.11 3.83 -23.00
C ARG A 201 -27.67 5.04 -23.76
N SER A 202 -28.84 4.90 -24.37
CA SER A 202 -29.50 5.98 -25.12
C SER A 202 -29.78 7.24 -24.30
N ASN A 203 -29.92 7.11 -22.97
CA ASN A 203 -30.10 8.22 -22.03
C ASN A 203 -28.77 8.89 -21.60
N GLY A 204 -27.63 8.48 -22.15
CA GLY A 204 -26.31 9.05 -21.84
C GLY A 204 -25.64 8.47 -20.58
N LEU A 205 -26.31 7.59 -19.84
CA LEU A 205 -25.70 6.89 -18.70
C LEU A 205 -24.86 5.71 -19.19
N PHE A 206 -23.73 5.46 -18.51
CA PHE A 206 -23.02 4.19 -18.69
C PHE A 206 -23.87 3.00 -18.23
N ASP A 207 -23.62 1.85 -18.83
CA ASP A 207 -24.19 0.57 -18.41
C ASP A 207 -23.90 0.31 -16.92
N ASP A 208 -24.86 -0.27 -16.20
CA ASP A 208 -24.70 -0.59 -14.77
C ASP A 208 -23.70 -1.74 -14.57
N MET A 209 -23.46 -2.56 -15.59
CA MET A 209 -22.53 -3.67 -15.57
C MET A 209 -22.86 -4.74 -14.49
N TYR A 210 -24.11 -4.83 -14.05
CA TYR A 210 -24.53 -5.82 -13.05
C TYR A 210 -24.37 -7.27 -13.53
N ASN A 211 -24.41 -7.47 -14.85
CA ASN A 211 -24.22 -8.76 -15.51
C ASN A 211 -22.77 -9.00 -15.98
N VAL A 212 -21.79 -8.20 -15.54
CA VAL A 212 -20.39 -8.36 -15.94
C VAL A 212 -19.54 -8.85 -14.76
N VAL A 213 -18.85 -9.96 -14.98
CA VAL A 213 -17.86 -10.54 -14.06
C VAL A 213 -16.47 -10.20 -14.59
N HIS A 214 -15.68 -9.45 -13.84
CA HIS A 214 -14.31 -9.11 -14.20
C HIS A 214 -13.34 -10.12 -13.60
N ILE A 215 -12.51 -10.70 -14.47
CA ILE A 215 -11.44 -11.61 -14.08
C ILE A 215 -10.07 -11.00 -14.41
N ASN A 216 -9.12 -11.14 -13.52
CA ASN A 216 -7.73 -10.81 -13.81
C ASN A 216 -6.74 -11.69 -13.06
N MET A 217 -5.52 -11.79 -13.61
CA MET A 217 -4.44 -12.60 -13.10
C MET A 217 -3.34 -11.72 -12.48
N LYS A 218 -2.83 -12.12 -11.32
CA LYS A 218 -1.76 -11.39 -10.63
C LYS A 218 -0.82 -12.32 -9.89
N TRP A 219 0.47 -12.03 -9.98
CA TRP A 219 1.48 -12.64 -9.12
C TRP A 219 1.43 -12.05 -7.71
N PHE A 220 1.35 -12.93 -6.72
CA PHE A 220 1.51 -12.60 -5.31
C PHE A 220 2.77 -13.25 -4.74
N SER A 221 3.35 -12.61 -3.73
CA SER A 221 4.51 -13.11 -3.00
C SER A 221 4.33 -12.87 -1.52
N LEU A 222 4.99 -13.66 -0.67
CA LEU A 222 5.00 -13.36 0.75
C LEU A 222 5.71 -12.02 1.03
N PRO A 223 5.23 -11.22 2.00
CA PRO A 223 5.87 -9.94 2.32
C PRO A 223 7.33 -10.07 2.74
N LYS A 224 7.66 -11.14 3.49
CA LYS A 224 9.00 -11.41 4.02
C LYS A 224 9.85 -12.30 3.10
N ASP A 225 9.22 -13.08 2.23
CA ASP A 225 9.90 -13.91 1.24
C ASP A 225 9.40 -13.62 -0.18
N LYS A 226 10.22 -12.88 -0.93
CA LYS A 226 9.94 -12.56 -2.33
C LYS A 226 10.26 -13.72 -3.27
N LYS A 227 10.84 -14.83 -2.81
CA LYS A 227 11.13 -16.00 -3.65
C LYS A 227 9.89 -16.86 -3.84
N THR A 228 9.11 -17.08 -2.78
CA THR A 228 7.83 -17.77 -2.85
C THR A 228 6.81 -16.89 -3.57
N LYS A 229 6.44 -17.26 -4.80
CA LYS A 229 5.45 -16.56 -5.62
C LYS A 229 4.48 -17.53 -6.28
N VAL A 230 3.22 -17.12 -6.35
CA VAL A 230 2.15 -17.87 -7.02
C VAL A 230 1.32 -16.88 -7.84
N MET A 231 0.93 -17.29 -9.05
CA MET A 231 -0.03 -16.55 -9.85
C MET A 231 -1.45 -16.90 -9.37
N PHE A 232 -2.29 -15.89 -9.20
CA PHE A 232 -3.70 -16.06 -8.85
C PHE A 232 -4.57 -15.47 -9.95
N MET A 233 -5.72 -16.09 -10.20
CA MET A 233 -6.84 -15.47 -10.88
C MET A 233 -7.88 -15.04 -9.85
N ALA A 234 -8.38 -13.82 -9.97
CA ALA A 234 -9.41 -13.27 -9.09
C ALA A 234 -10.61 -12.83 -9.92
N ALA A 235 -11.81 -13.08 -9.40
CA ALA A 235 -13.08 -12.72 -10.04
C ALA A 235 -13.94 -11.87 -9.11
N VAL A 236 -14.42 -10.74 -9.62
CA VAL A 236 -15.40 -9.88 -8.95
C VAL A 236 -16.50 -9.50 -9.91
N ALA A 237 -17.68 -9.27 -9.36
CA ALA A 237 -18.82 -8.68 -10.06
C ALA A 237 -19.29 -7.46 -9.28
N ARG A 238 -20.20 -6.70 -9.87
CA ARG A 238 -20.67 -5.49 -9.23
C ARG A 238 -21.55 -5.82 -8.01
N PRO A 239 -21.28 -5.25 -6.81
CA PRO A 239 -22.13 -5.45 -5.65
C PRO A 239 -23.55 -4.94 -5.89
N GLN A 240 -24.55 -5.72 -5.51
CA GLN A 240 -25.96 -5.42 -5.79
C GLN A 240 -26.89 -6.19 -4.84
N TRP A 241 -28.12 -5.72 -4.69
CA TRP A 241 -29.15 -6.43 -3.94
C TRP A 241 -29.66 -7.63 -4.74
N ASP A 242 -29.80 -8.80 -4.12
CA ASP A 242 -30.50 -9.93 -4.71
C ASP A 242 -31.89 -10.08 -4.08
N PRO A 243 -32.97 -9.70 -4.79
CA PRO A 243 -34.33 -9.80 -4.28
C PRO A 243 -34.76 -11.24 -3.96
N GLN A 244 -34.19 -12.24 -4.65
CA GLN A 244 -34.61 -13.63 -4.49
C GLN A 244 -33.96 -14.28 -3.27
N LYS A 245 -32.69 -13.96 -2.99
CA LYS A 245 -31.99 -14.40 -1.78
C LYS A 245 -32.27 -13.50 -0.57
N THR A 246 -32.88 -12.33 -0.78
CA THR A 246 -33.07 -11.28 0.24
C THR A 246 -31.77 -10.89 0.93
N GLU A 247 -30.67 -10.90 0.16
CA GLU A 247 -29.32 -10.65 0.65
C GLU A 247 -28.58 -9.68 -0.27
N TYR A 248 -27.65 -8.91 0.28
CA TYR A 248 -26.79 -8.04 -0.51
C TYR A 248 -25.57 -8.82 -1.02
N PHE A 249 -25.46 -8.98 -2.34
CA PHE A 249 -24.29 -9.56 -2.97
C PHE A 249 -23.11 -8.58 -2.89
N ASP A 250 -22.03 -9.00 -2.25
CA ASP A 250 -20.87 -8.16 -1.91
C ASP A 250 -19.88 -7.94 -3.06
N GLY A 251 -20.14 -8.53 -4.23
CA GLY A 251 -19.30 -8.43 -5.43
C GLY A 251 -18.17 -9.45 -5.51
N LYS A 252 -17.93 -10.25 -4.47
CA LYS A 252 -16.82 -11.22 -4.45
C LYS A 252 -17.26 -12.56 -5.03
N ILE A 253 -16.56 -13.04 -6.06
CA ILE A 253 -16.80 -14.38 -6.63
C ILE A 253 -15.75 -15.38 -6.13
N GLY A 254 -14.46 -15.03 -6.21
CA GLY A 254 -13.39 -15.87 -5.67
C GLY A 254 -11.99 -15.54 -6.14
N THR A 255 -11.02 -16.25 -5.58
CA THR A 255 -9.60 -16.21 -5.94
C THR A 255 -9.04 -17.63 -6.03
N TRP A 256 -8.37 -17.95 -7.14
CA TRP A 256 -7.84 -19.28 -7.42
C TRP A 256 -6.34 -19.22 -7.73
N PRO A 257 -5.50 -19.96 -7.00
CA PRO A 257 -4.08 -20.07 -7.30
C PRO A 257 -3.82 -21.03 -8.47
N PHE A 258 -2.83 -20.71 -9.30
CA PHE A 258 -2.26 -21.67 -10.26
C PHE A 258 -1.21 -22.53 -9.55
N VAL A 259 -1.66 -23.66 -9.00
CA VAL A 259 -0.81 -24.66 -8.32
C VAL A 259 -1.12 -26.06 -8.85
N ARG A 260 -0.13 -26.97 -8.77
CA ARG A 260 -0.34 -28.42 -8.91
C ARG A 260 -0.28 -29.05 -7.53
N GLU A 261 -1.19 -29.98 -7.27
CA GLU A 261 -1.14 -30.83 -6.11
C GLU A 261 -0.19 -31.99 -6.39
N GLU A 262 0.79 -32.20 -5.50
CA GLU A 262 1.72 -33.31 -5.53
C GLU A 262 1.63 -34.07 -4.21
N LEU A 263 1.39 -35.38 -4.31
CA LEU A 263 1.41 -36.28 -3.17
C LEU A 263 2.85 -36.70 -2.90
N GLN A 264 3.38 -36.33 -1.74
CA GLN A 264 4.68 -36.82 -1.29
C GLN A 264 4.49 -37.97 -0.31
N VAL A 265 5.27 -39.04 -0.52
CA VAL A 265 5.43 -40.11 0.46
C VAL A 265 6.56 -39.69 1.38
N VAL A 266 6.24 -39.43 2.65
CA VAL A 266 7.26 -39.19 3.67
C VAL A 266 7.68 -40.55 4.21
N ASP A 267 8.96 -40.91 4.04
CA ASP A 267 9.52 -42.13 4.63
C ASP A 267 9.27 -42.12 6.15
N ALA A 268 8.68 -43.20 6.66
CA ALA A 268 8.35 -43.31 8.06
C ALA A 268 9.62 -43.27 8.93
N ASP A 269 9.69 -42.33 9.87
CA ASP A 269 10.61 -42.47 11.00
C ASP A 269 10.33 -43.81 11.69
N MET A 270 11.39 -44.55 12.04
CA MET A 270 11.40 -45.93 12.59
C MET A 270 10.54 -46.14 13.86
N LYS A 271 9.84 -45.11 14.35
CA LYS A 271 8.98 -45.13 15.53
C LYS A 271 7.48 -45.29 15.23
N PHE A 272 7.01 -45.02 14.00
CA PHE A 272 5.60 -45.18 13.61
C PHE A 272 5.46 -45.59 12.13
N PRO A 273 5.18 -46.87 11.80
CA PRO A 273 5.17 -47.38 10.42
C PRO A 273 3.80 -47.15 9.75
N GLN A 274 3.31 -45.92 9.75
CA GLN A 274 2.17 -45.53 8.94
C GLN A 274 2.63 -44.51 7.92
N GLU A 275 2.65 -44.91 6.65
CA GLU A 275 2.85 -44.03 5.51
C GLU A 275 1.84 -42.88 5.58
N ARG A 276 2.34 -41.66 5.78
CA ARG A 276 1.51 -40.46 5.78
C ARG A 276 1.67 -39.79 4.42
N LEU A 277 0.62 -39.82 3.62
CA LEU A 277 0.52 -39.01 2.41
C LEU A 277 0.38 -37.54 2.84
N GLU A 278 1.42 -36.74 2.61
CA GLU A 278 1.31 -35.28 2.77
C GLU A 278 0.99 -34.67 1.40
N GLN A 279 -0.14 -33.95 1.34
CA GLN A 279 -0.52 -33.16 0.18
C GLN A 279 0.34 -31.89 0.15
N THR A 280 1.16 -31.75 -0.89
CA THR A 280 1.98 -30.56 -1.11
C THR A 280 1.55 -29.85 -2.38
N PHE A 281 1.75 -28.53 -2.43
CA PHE A 281 1.41 -27.72 -3.58
C PHE A 281 2.67 -27.13 -4.21
N VAL A 282 2.74 -27.22 -5.54
CA VAL A 282 3.81 -26.63 -6.36
C VAL A 282 3.23 -25.52 -7.22
N ALA A 283 3.84 -24.33 -7.17
CA ALA A 283 3.43 -23.20 -8.00
C ALA A 283 3.71 -23.50 -9.49
N LEU A 284 2.76 -23.19 -10.38
CA LEU A 284 3.07 -23.19 -11.81
C LEU A 284 4.05 -22.05 -12.12
N GLU A 285 5.21 -22.39 -12.68
CA GLU A 285 6.20 -21.39 -13.14
C GLU A 285 5.67 -20.57 -14.32
N THR A 286 4.95 -21.25 -15.23
CA THR A 286 4.32 -20.64 -16.40
C THR A 286 2.86 -21.07 -16.44
N VAL A 287 1.97 -20.11 -16.73
CA VAL A 287 0.54 -20.35 -16.87
C VAL A 287 0.21 -20.32 -18.36
N THR A 288 -0.27 -21.45 -18.87
CA THR A 288 -0.62 -21.62 -20.29
C THR A 288 -2.06 -21.17 -20.55
N LYS A 289 -2.43 -21.04 -21.84
CA LYS A 289 -3.82 -20.74 -22.23
C LYS A 289 -4.79 -21.81 -21.72
N ASP A 290 -4.38 -23.07 -21.78
CA ASP A 290 -5.20 -24.22 -21.38
C ASP A 290 -5.42 -24.23 -19.86
N ASP A 291 -4.42 -23.82 -19.07
CA ASP A 291 -4.56 -23.67 -17.62
C ASP A 291 -5.60 -22.61 -17.26
N VAL A 292 -5.56 -21.46 -17.94
CA VAL A 292 -6.54 -20.38 -17.73
C VAL A 292 -7.94 -20.84 -18.14
N GLN A 293 -8.07 -21.50 -19.27
CA GLN A 293 -9.35 -21.97 -19.77
C GLN A 293 -9.98 -23.03 -18.86
N ARG A 294 -9.17 -23.98 -18.37
CA ARG A 294 -9.61 -24.96 -17.38
C ARG A 294 -10.07 -24.27 -16.10
N MET A 295 -9.29 -23.32 -15.59
CA MET A 295 -9.68 -22.57 -14.39
C MET A 295 -10.99 -21.79 -14.57
N ILE A 296 -11.21 -21.19 -15.76
CA ILE A 296 -12.47 -20.52 -16.07
C ILE A 296 -13.63 -21.53 -16.09
N THR A 297 -13.47 -22.63 -16.81
CA THR A 297 -14.55 -23.59 -17.07
C THR A 297 -14.88 -24.42 -15.82
N GLU A 298 -13.87 -24.90 -15.12
CA GLU A 298 -14.01 -25.85 -14.01
C GLU A 298 -14.22 -25.17 -12.65
N LEU A 299 -13.75 -23.94 -12.46
CA LEU A 299 -13.83 -23.25 -11.16
C LEU A 299 -14.67 -21.97 -11.22
N ILE A 300 -14.39 -21.07 -12.18
CA ILE A 300 -15.04 -19.75 -12.21
C ILE A 300 -16.50 -19.86 -12.63
N ILE A 301 -16.85 -20.58 -13.70
CA ILE A 301 -18.25 -20.72 -14.13
C ILE A 301 -19.11 -21.34 -13.02
N PRO A 302 -18.71 -22.45 -12.37
CA PRO A 302 -19.43 -22.95 -11.19
C PRO A 302 -19.55 -21.92 -10.06
N ALA A 303 -18.48 -21.17 -9.76
CA ALA A 303 -18.53 -20.14 -8.72
C ALA A 303 -19.47 -18.99 -9.08
N ILE A 304 -19.53 -18.57 -10.35
CA ILE A 304 -20.49 -17.57 -10.85
C ILE A 304 -21.91 -18.08 -10.61
N ARG A 305 -22.23 -19.32 -11.00
CA ARG A 305 -23.58 -19.90 -10.80
C ARG A 305 -23.99 -19.94 -9.34
N LEU A 306 -23.05 -20.23 -8.44
CA LEU A 306 -23.30 -20.30 -7.00
C LEU A 306 -23.52 -18.91 -6.38
N ARG A 307 -22.67 -17.94 -6.76
CA ARG A 307 -22.56 -16.64 -6.06
C ARG A 307 -23.38 -15.52 -6.70
N MET A 308 -23.53 -15.52 -8.04
CA MET A 308 -24.23 -14.44 -8.72
C MET A 308 -25.70 -14.33 -8.26
N PRO A 309 -26.27 -13.12 -8.30
CA PRO A 309 -27.68 -12.91 -8.04
C PRO A 309 -28.57 -13.71 -8.98
N VAL A 310 -29.57 -14.41 -8.43
CA VAL A 310 -30.36 -15.40 -9.20
C VAL A 310 -31.30 -14.73 -10.21
N HIS A 311 -31.70 -13.48 -9.94
CA HIS A 311 -32.50 -12.70 -10.89
C HIS A 311 -31.79 -12.41 -12.22
N LEU A 312 -30.47 -12.57 -12.30
CA LEU A 312 -29.68 -12.43 -13.53
C LEU A 312 -29.61 -13.71 -14.35
N MET A 313 -30.11 -14.85 -13.84
CA MET A 313 -29.98 -16.16 -14.46
C MET A 313 -30.54 -16.21 -15.89
N HIS A 314 -31.64 -15.52 -16.15
CA HIS A 314 -32.29 -15.50 -17.47
C HIS A 314 -31.65 -14.53 -18.48
N GLY A 315 -30.69 -13.72 -18.04
CA GLY A 315 -29.97 -12.75 -18.87
C GLY A 315 -28.59 -13.25 -19.30
N PRO A 316 -27.97 -12.57 -20.29
CA PRO A 316 -26.57 -12.82 -20.61
C PRO A 316 -25.65 -12.31 -19.49
N ILE A 317 -24.75 -13.16 -19.01
CA ILE A 317 -23.63 -12.78 -18.15
C ILE A 317 -22.35 -12.74 -18.97
N TYR A 318 -21.55 -11.70 -18.78
CA TYR A 318 -20.29 -11.53 -19.48
C TYR A 318 -19.10 -11.71 -18.55
N ILE A 319 -18.23 -12.66 -18.84
CA ILE A 319 -16.90 -12.74 -18.21
C ILE A 319 -15.94 -11.86 -19.02
N GLN A 320 -15.41 -10.83 -18.37
CA GLN A 320 -14.48 -9.89 -18.97
C GLN A 320 -13.05 -10.15 -18.50
N GLN A 321 -12.12 -10.32 -19.46
CA GLN A 321 -10.70 -10.64 -19.20
C GLN A 321 -9.76 -9.62 -19.86
N ASP A 322 -8.66 -9.29 -19.15
CA ASP A 322 -7.66 -8.26 -19.52
C ASP A 322 -6.48 -8.78 -20.40
N SER A 323 -6.34 -10.09 -20.60
CA SER A 323 -5.15 -10.65 -21.26
C SER A 323 -5.33 -10.87 -22.76
N ALA A 324 -4.85 -9.94 -23.59
CA ALA A 324 -4.76 -10.11 -25.05
C ALA A 324 -3.94 -11.34 -25.48
N LYS A 325 -2.97 -11.79 -24.64
CA LYS A 325 -2.15 -12.99 -24.87
C LYS A 325 -2.88 -14.31 -24.62
N ILE A 326 -3.98 -14.27 -23.87
CA ILE A 326 -4.76 -15.45 -23.47
C ILE A 326 -6.22 -15.19 -23.81
N ARG A 327 -6.48 -14.76 -25.05
CA ARG A 327 -7.84 -14.75 -25.57
C ARG A 327 -8.27 -16.21 -25.69
N CYS A 328 -9.08 -16.69 -24.74
CA CYS A 328 -9.81 -17.93 -24.92
C CYS A 328 -10.65 -17.77 -26.18
N SER A 329 -10.37 -18.61 -27.18
CA SER A 329 -11.30 -18.86 -28.26
C SER A 329 -12.59 -19.37 -27.63
N SER A 330 -13.74 -19.05 -28.23
CA SER A 330 -15.03 -19.59 -27.83
C SER A 330 -15.01 -21.11 -28.08
N ASP A 331 -14.42 -21.84 -27.16
CA ASP A 331 -14.34 -23.29 -27.22
C ASP A 331 -15.72 -23.85 -26.90
N THR A 332 -16.12 -24.90 -27.62
CA THR A 332 -17.43 -25.54 -27.49
C THR A 332 -17.73 -25.92 -26.03
N MET A 333 -16.71 -26.42 -25.32
CA MET A 333 -16.78 -26.76 -23.89
C MET A 333 -17.20 -25.59 -23.01
N PHE A 334 -16.65 -24.39 -23.25
CA PHE A 334 -17.03 -23.19 -22.49
C PHE A 334 -18.48 -22.81 -22.77
N ALA A 335 -18.89 -22.84 -24.04
CA ALA A 335 -20.25 -22.47 -24.44
C ALA A 335 -21.30 -23.48 -23.93
N GLU A 336 -20.93 -24.74 -23.75
CA GLU A 336 -21.76 -25.76 -23.11
C GLU A 336 -21.85 -25.53 -21.60
N GLU A 337 -20.71 -25.40 -20.92
CA GLU A 337 -20.68 -25.17 -19.47
C GLU A 337 -21.40 -23.88 -19.06
N GLY A 338 -21.20 -22.80 -19.82
CA GLY A 338 -21.84 -21.50 -19.60
C GLY A 338 -23.35 -21.49 -19.84
N ARG A 339 -23.90 -22.51 -20.52
CA ARG A 339 -25.36 -22.68 -20.76
C ARG A 339 -26.04 -23.66 -19.81
N LYS A 340 -25.28 -24.29 -18.90
CA LYS A 340 -25.84 -25.21 -17.92
C LYS A 340 -26.72 -24.47 -16.92
N GLU A 341 -27.71 -25.21 -16.39
CA GLU A 341 -28.57 -24.73 -15.29
C GLU A 341 -29.32 -23.42 -15.60
N GLY A 342 -29.59 -23.16 -16.89
CA GLY A 342 -30.36 -21.99 -17.31
C GLY A 342 -29.58 -20.68 -17.37
N TRP A 343 -28.29 -20.69 -17.05
CA TRP A 343 -27.41 -19.53 -17.21
C TRP A 343 -27.03 -19.32 -18.68
N ASN A 344 -26.64 -18.10 -19.04
CA ASN A 344 -26.07 -17.78 -20.35
C ASN A 344 -24.78 -16.97 -20.15
N ILE A 345 -23.69 -17.67 -19.85
CA ILE A 345 -22.38 -17.06 -19.57
C ILE A 345 -21.55 -17.01 -20.87
N GLN A 346 -21.05 -15.82 -21.19
CA GLN A 346 -20.33 -15.52 -22.43
C GLN A 346 -19.00 -14.82 -22.13
N MET A 347 -17.98 -15.08 -22.95
CA MET A 347 -16.73 -14.32 -22.86
C MET A 347 -16.87 -12.97 -23.57
N GLN A 348 -16.44 -11.90 -22.90
CA GLN A 348 -16.30 -10.57 -23.48
C GLN A 348 -14.84 -10.13 -23.42
N ASN A 349 -14.21 -10.01 -24.59
CA ASN A 349 -12.82 -9.57 -24.67
C ASN A 349 -12.71 -8.05 -24.58
N LEU A 350 -11.71 -7.57 -23.85
CA LEU A 350 -11.33 -6.16 -23.88
C LEU A 350 -10.64 -5.78 -25.20
N PRO A 351 -10.76 -4.51 -25.63
CA PRO A 351 -9.95 -3.97 -26.71
C PRO A 351 -8.45 -4.16 -26.42
N PRO A 352 -7.61 -4.41 -27.45
CA PRO A 352 -6.17 -4.53 -27.30
C PRO A 352 -5.56 -3.36 -26.51
N TYR A 353 -4.52 -3.65 -25.71
CA TYR A 353 -3.74 -2.64 -24.98
C TYR A 353 -4.57 -1.72 -24.07
N SER A 354 -5.63 -2.25 -23.46
CA SER A 354 -6.57 -1.49 -22.62
C SER A 354 -6.62 -1.95 -21.15
N PRO A 355 -5.50 -1.93 -20.42
CA PRO A 355 -5.45 -2.35 -19.02
C PRO A 355 -6.26 -1.43 -18.08
N ASP A 356 -6.57 -0.22 -18.54
CA ASP A 356 -7.45 0.76 -17.91
C ASP A 356 -8.93 0.37 -17.94
N PHE A 357 -9.31 -0.65 -18.72
CA PHE A 357 -10.67 -1.17 -18.76
C PHE A 357 -10.91 -2.40 -17.86
N ALA A 358 -9.93 -2.76 -17.02
CA ALA A 358 -10.07 -3.82 -16.03
C ALA A 358 -10.56 -3.25 -14.69
N VAL A 359 -11.57 -3.89 -14.07
CA VAL A 359 -11.99 -3.57 -12.68
C VAL A 359 -11.03 -4.20 -11.68
N MET A 360 -10.68 -5.48 -11.87
CA MET A 360 -9.63 -6.15 -11.11
C MET A 360 -8.27 -5.64 -11.58
N ASP A 361 -7.91 -4.44 -11.15
CA ASP A 361 -6.76 -3.71 -11.63
C ASP A 361 -5.65 -3.64 -10.57
N SER A 362 -4.65 -2.79 -10.83
CA SER A 362 -3.58 -2.56 -9.87
C SER A 362 -4.06 -2.03 -8.52
N THR A 363 -5.19 -1.32 -8.44
CA THR A 363 -5.68 -0.71 -7.20
C THR A 363 -6.27 -1.75 -6.25
N LEU A 364 -7.19 -2.61 -6.72
CA LEU A 364 -7.75 -3.68 -5.89
C LEU A 364 -6.68 -4.69 -5.46
N PHE A 365 -5.75 -5.06 -6.37
CA PHE A 365 -4.64 -5.93 -6.00
C PHE A 365 -3.69 -5.30 -4.97
N LYS A 366 -3.49 -3.97 -4.99
CA LYS A 366 -2.70 -3.27 -3.96
C LYS A 366 -3.36 -3.35 -2.59
N LEU A 367 -4.69 -3.32 -2.51
CA LEU A 367 -5.43 -3.47 -1.24
C LEU A 367 -5.21 -4.87 -0.66
N ILE A 368 -5.32 -5.92 -1.48
CA ILE A 368 -5.04 -7.30 -1.05
C ILE A 368 -3.58 -7.41 -0.56
N GLN A 369 -2.62 -6.88 -1.33
CA GLN A 369 -1.21 -6.89 -0.93
C GLN A 369 -0.93 -6.09 0.34
N ALA A 370 -1.69 -5.03 0.61
CA ALA A 370 -1.59 -4.27 1.85
C ALA A 370 -2.11 -5.07 3.04
N ALA A 371 -3.28 -5.72 2.90
CA ALA A 371 -3.84 -6.61 3.93
C ALA A 371 -2.90 -7.78 4.26
N MET A 372 -2.26 -8.37 3.24
CA MET A 372 -1.27 -9.44 3.46
C MET A 372 -0.09 -9.02 4.34
N LYS A 373 0.26 -7.73 4.38
CA LYS A 373 1.36 -7.21 5.22
C LYS A 373 0.96 -7.04 6.68
N THR A 374 -0.34 -6.90 6.95
CA THR A 374 -0.85 -6.72 8.32
C THR A 374 -1.08 -8.03 9.04
N PHE A 375 -1.17 -9.15 8.31
CA PHE A 375 -1.34 -10.46 8.93
C PHE A 375 -0.11 -10.83 9.78
N PRO A 376 -0.32 -11.35 11.00
CA PRO A 376 0.77 -11.74 11.86
C PRO A 376 1.60 -12.83 11.17
N PRO A 377 2.93 -12.83 11.32
CA PRO A 377 3.72 -13.99 10.94
C PRO A 377 3.20 -15.17 11.74
N SER A 378 2.75 -16.24 11.06
CA SER A 378 2.18 -17.42 11.72
C SER A 378 3.14 -17.93 12.79
N SER A 379 2.83 -17.66 14.07
CA SER A 379 3.75 -17.94 15.18
C SER A 379 3.87 -19.42 15.51
N HIS A 380 2.95 -20.27 15.01
CA HIS A 380 2.90 -21.69 15.36
C HIS A 380 2.36 -22.53 14.19
N ALA A 381 3.25 -22.99 13.32
CA ALA A 381 3.17 -24.31 12.69
C ALA A 381 4.48 -24.56 11.93
N ALA A 382 5.38 -25.37 12.49
CA ALA A 382 6.61 -25.80 11.83
C ALA A 382 6.37 -26.73 10.61
N THR A 383 5.11 -26.90 10.18
CA THR A 383 4.66 -27.93 9.24
C THR A 383 3.93 -27.36 8.03
N VAL A 384 3.70 -26.04 7.95
CA VAL A 384 2.92 -25.44 6.86
C VAL A 384 3.86 -24.81 5.83
N SER A 385 3.81 -25.31 4.59
CA SER A 385 4.58 -24.76 3.46
C SER A 385 4.36 -23.25 3.29
N GLY A 386 5.42 -22.50 2.94
CA GLY A 386 5.28 -21.06 2.65
C GLY A 386 4.25 -20.77 1.55
N LEU A 387 4.02 -21.73 0.65
CA LEU A 387 3.04 -21.61 -0.42
C LEU A 387 1.59 -21.67 0.08
N THR A 388 1.28 -22.55 1.03
CA THR A 388 -0.06 -22.64 1.63
C THR A 388 -0.37 -21.42 2.49
N VAL A 389 0.64 -20.88 3.19
CA VAL A 389 0.52 -19.58 3.87
C VAL A 389 0.22 -18.45 2.87
N LEU A 390 0.90 -18.43 1.73
CA LEU A 390 0.64 -17.43 0.68
C LEU A 390 -0.79 -17.53 0.15
N MET A 391 -1.27 -18.74 -0.14
CA MET A 391 -2.65 -18.98 -0.60
C MET A 391 -3.68 -18.47 0.41
N SER A 392 -3.55 -18.86 1.67
CA SER A 392 -4.47 -18.42 2.73
C SER A 392 -4.44 -16.90 2.93
N ASN A 393 -3.26 -16.28 2.88
CA ASN A 393 -3.14 -14.82 3.00
C ASN A 393 -3.81 -14.08 1.83
N VAL A 394 -3.71 -14.59 0.60
CA VAL A 394 -4.38 -13.98 -0.56
C VAL A 394 -5.89 -14.12 -0.42
N GLU A 395 -6.38 -15.30 -0.03
CA GLU A 395 -7.82 -15.55 0.18
C GLU A 395 -8.39 -14.65 1.29
N GLN A 396 -7.71 -14.55 2.43
CA GLN A 396 -8.10 -13.64 3.52
C GLN A 396 -8.04 -12.17 3.09
N GLY A 397 -6.98 -11.77 2.37
CA GLY A 397 -6.85 -10.41 1.85
C GLY A 397 -7.95 -10.06 0.85
N PHE A 398 -8.40 -11.01 0.03
CA PHE A 398 -9.53 -10.84 -0.89
C PHE A 398 -10.86 -10.76 -0.14
N ALA A 399 -11.07 -11.59 0.89
CA ALA A 399 -12.26 -11.55 1.72
C ALA A 399 -12.47 -10.19 2.42
N LEU A 400 -11.37 -9.50 2.75
CA LEU A 400 -11.38 -8.17 3.36
C LEU A 400 -11.77 -7.03 2.40
N LEU A 401 -11.88 -7.27 1.09
CA LEU A 401 -12.37 -6.26 0.16
C LEU A 401 -13.82 -5.89 0.49
N THR A 402 -14.06 -4.59 0.64
CA THR A 402 -15.40 -4.07 0.93
C THR A 402 -16.20 -3.91 -0.37
N LYS A 403 -17.53 -3.97 -0.25
CA LYS A 403 -18.44 -3.70 -1.37
C LYS A 403 -18.20 -2.31 -1.98
N ASP A 404 -17.86 -1.32 -1.16
CA ASP A 404 -17.64 0.05 -1.63
C ASP A 404 -16.34 0.15 -2.43
N GLN A 405 -15.27 -0.54 -2.01
CA GLN A 405 -14.02 -0.61 -2.77
C GLN A 405 -14.22 -1.27 -4.14
N ILE A 406 -15.04 -2.32 -4.22
CA ILE A 406 -15.35 -2.98 -5.48
C ILE A 406 -16.21 -2.07 -6.36
N ASN A 407 -17.27 -1.45 -5.82
CA ASN A 407 -18.13 -0.53 -6.58
C ASN A 407 -17.34 0.71 -7.07
N ASP A 408 -16.43 1.25 -6.27
CA ASP A 408 -15.50 2.33 -6.65
C ASP A 408 -14.69 1.97 -7.90
N ALA A 409 -14.26 0.71 -8.02
CA ALA A 409 -13.50 0.24 -9.18
C ALA A 409 -14.36 0.21 -10.46
N PHE A 410 -15.66 -0.15 -10.36
CA PHE A 410 -16.60 -0.06 -11.49
C PHE A 410 -16.85 1.40 -11.92
N LEU A 411 -16.94 2.33 -10.97
CA LEU A 411 -17.10 3.75 -11.29
C LEU A 411 -15.84 4.36 -11.89
N SER A 412 -14.67 3.91 -11.41
CA SER A 412 -13.38 4.28 -11.99
C SER A 412 -13.27 3.79 -13.44
N LEU A 413 -13.80 2.59 -13.74
CA LEU A 413 -13.90 2.08 -15.11
C LEU A 413 -14.81 2.95 -15.99
N GLN A 414 -16.00 3.33 -15.51
CA GLN A 414 -16.88 4.24 -16.26
C GLN A 414 -16.20 5.59 -16.56
N LYS A 415 -15.47 6.16 -15.58
CA LYS A 415 -14.67 7.37 -15.82
C LYS A 415 -13.50 7.16 -16.78
N ALA A 416 -12.85 6.00 -16.77
CA ALA A 416 -11.83 5.67 -17.77
C ALA A 416 -12.40 5.63 -19.19
N MET A 417 -13.61 5.10 -19.35
CA MET A 417 -14.31 5.10 -20.65
C MET A 417 -14.67 6.51 -21.10
N GLU A 418 -15.21 7.36 -20.22
CA GLU A 418 -15.50 8.77 -20.51
C GLU A 418 -14.23 9.54 -20.93
N CYS A 419 -13.14 9.41 -20.17
CA CYS A 419 -11.87 10.03 -20.51
C CYS A 419 -11.34 9.53 -21.86
N THR A 420 -11.42 8.22 -22.13
CA THR A 420 -11.02 7.64 -23.42
C THR A 420 -11.81 8.25 -24.57
N MET A 421 -13.13 8.43 -24.40
CA MET A 421 -13.98 9.07 -25.41
C MET A 421 -13.55 10.53 -25.66
N ARG A 422 -13.24 11.29 -24.59
CA ARG A 422 -12.79 12.68 -24.69
C ARG A 422 -11.46 12.82 -25.45
N VAL A 423 -10.52 11.91 -25.23
CA VAL A 423 -9.22 11.93 -25.92
C VAL A 423 -9.18 11.07 -27.20
N GLN A 424 -10.35 10.78 -27.78
CA GLN A 424 -10.47 10.10 -29.07
C GLN A 424 -9.76 8.73 -29.11
N GLY A 425 -9.93 7.91 -28.06
CA GLY A 425 -9.42 6.54 -28.00
C GLY A 425 -7.99 6.42 -27.47
N SER A 426 -7.28 7.54 -27.29
CA SER A 426 -5.95 7.58 -26.69
C SER A 426 -5.97 7.17 -25.21
N ASN A 427 -4.80 6.81 -24.67
CA ASN A 427 -4.59 6.54 -23.25
C ASN A 427 -3.82 7.67 -22.54
N THR A 428 -3.70 8.85 -23.15
CA THR A 428 -2.92 9.98 -22.63
C THR A 428 -3.58 10.72 -21.46
N TYR A 429 -4.79 10.35 -21.05
CA TYR A 429 -5.49 10.96 -19.93
C TYR A 429 -4.94 10.49 -18.58
N GLU A 430 -4.96 11.36 -17.59
CA GLU A 430 -4.77 10.96 -16.20
C GLU A 430 -6.15 10.74 -15.59
N LEU A 431 -6.38 9.55 -15.05
CA LEU A 431 -7.47 9.37 -14.11
C LEU A 431 -7.06 10.19 -12.89
N GLY A 432 -7.64 11.38 -12.76
CA GLY A 432 -7.55 12.14 -11.52
C GLY A 432 -7.97 11.24 -10.35
N PRO A 433 -7.70 11.63 -9.09
CA PRO A 433 -8.44 11.04 -7.99
C PRO A 433 -9.89 11.17 -8.41
N THR A 434 -10.55 10.04 -8.66
CA THR A 434 -11.98 10.02 -8.94
C THR A 434 -12.60 10.91 -7.90
N SER A 435 -13.71 11.58 -8.23
CA SER A 435 -14.48 12.44 -7.33
C SER A 435 -15.07 11.66 -6.13
N LYS A 436 -14.34 10.68 -5.60
CA LYS A 436 -14.46 9.92 -4.36
C LYS A 436 -15.05 10.77 -3.26
N GLU A 437 -14.45 11.93 -2.99
CA GLU A 437 -14.87 12.79 -1.89
C GLU A 437 -16.19 13.52 -2.19
N GLN A 438 -16.44 13.92 -3.45
CA GLN A 438 -17.70 14.57 -3.83
C GLN A 438 -18.86 13.57 -3.91
N LEU A 439 -18.64 12.36 -4.43
CA LEU A 439 -19.67 11.32 -4.59
C LEU A 439 -19.95 10.55 -3.30
N GLN A 440 -18.99 10.47 -2.37
CA GLN A 440 -19.22 9.90 -1.03
C GLN A 440 -19.98 10.86 -0.10
N LEU A 441 -19.88 12.18 -0.32
CA LEU A 441 -20.59 13.19 0.47
C LEU A 441 -22.12 13.13 0.31
N GLU A 442 -22.61 12.61 -0.82
CA GLU A 442 -24.04 12.54 -1.17
C GLU A 442 -24.74 11.26 -0.67
N GLY A 443 -24.05 10.41 0.10
CA GLY A 443 -24.67 9.32 0.85
C GLY A 443 -24.96 8.02 0.06
N SER A 444 -24.71 7.99 -1.25
CA SER A 444 -24.57 6.75 -2.01
C SER A 444 -23.90 7.04 -3.35
N LEU A 445 -22.84 6.30 -3.67
CA LEU A 445 -22.21 6.39 -4.99
C LEU A 445 -23.22 5.97 -6.07
N PRO A 446 -23.34 6.72 -7.19
CA PRO A 446 -24.29 6.39 -8.24
C PRO A 446 -23.98 5.02 -8.85
N VAL A 447 -25.00 4.32 -9.35
CA VAL A 447 -24.80 3.07 -10.11
C VAL A 447 -24.20 3.38 -11.49
N SER A 448 -24.69 4.41 -12.15
CA SER A 448 -24.20 4.81 -13.47
C SER A 448 -23.85 6.29 -13.47
N ILE A 449 -22.69 6.59 -14.04
CA ILE A 449 -22.24 7.96 -14.29
C ILE A 449 -22.85 8.44 -15.59
N LEU A 450 -23.31 9.69 -15.59
CA LEU A 450 -23.69 10.41 -16.81
C LEU A 450 -22.45 10.74 -17.60
N CYS A 451 -22.35 10.21 -18.82
CA CYS A 451 -21.24 10.51 -19.71
C CYS A 451 -21.33 11.98 -20.15
N ASP A 452 -20.21 12.69 -20.07
CA ASP A 452 -20.12 14.08 -20.52
C ASP A 452 -20.55 14.19 -22.00
N PRO A 453 -21.53 15.06 -22.33
CA PRO A 453 -21.95 15.30 -23.71
C PRO A 453 -20.79 15.61 -24.66
N ASP A 454 -19.77 16.33 -24.21
CA ASP A 454 -18.59 16.66 -25.02
C ASP A 454 -17.79 15.40 -25.37
N ALA A 455 -17.66 14.47 -24.41
CA ALA A 455 -16.98 13.19 -24.64
C ALA A 455 -17.77 12.32 -25.63
N MET A 456 -19.10 12.32 -25.54
CA MET A 456 -19.96 11.63 -26.50
C MET A 456 -19.85 12.22 -27.90
N LEU A 457 -19.85 13.55 -28.04
CA LEU A 457 -19.68 14.23 -29.32
C LEU A 457 -18.30 13.96 -29.92
N ALA A 458 -17.24 14.02 -29.12
CA ALA A 458 -15.87 13.71 -29.56
C ALA A 458 -15.75 12.26 -30.07
N CYS A 459 -16.38 11.31 -29.37
CA CYS A 459 -16.42 9.91 -29.78
C CYS A 459 -17.18 9.72 -31.10
N ARG A 460 -18.38 10.29 -31.21
CA ARG A 460 -19.23 10.19 -32.43
C ARG A 460 -18.55 10.81 -33.64
N ALA A 461 -17.93 11.99 -33.49
CA ALA A 461 -17.20 12.63 -34.59
C ALA A 461 -16.16 11.69 -35.21
N VAL A 462 -15.42 10.93 -34.40
CA VAL A 462 -14.43 9.97 -34.92
C VAL A 462 -15.11 8.76 -35.55
N LEU A 463 -16.17 8.22 -34.93
CA LEU A 463 -16.87 7.03 -35.43
C LEU A 463 -17.64 7.29 -36.73
N ASP A 464 -18.25 8.46 -36.89
CA ASP A 464 -19.03 8.85 -38.06
C ASP A 464 -18.14 9.15 -39.28
N HIS A 465 -16.90 9.59 -39.05
CA HIS A 465 -15.92 9.83 -40.11
C HIS A 465 -15.23 8.55 -40.62
N VAL A 466 -15.42 7.41 -39.96
CA VAL A 466 -14.92 6.11 -40.41
C VAL A 466 -15.97 5.50 -41.35
N THR A 467 -15.86 5.78 -42.65
CA THR A 467 -16.62 5.08 -43.69
C THR A 467 -16.15 3.63 -43.81
N GLU A 468 -17.07 2.71 -44.10
CA GLU A 468 -16.80 1.26 -44.19
C GLU A 468 -15.62 0.88 -45.11
N GLU A 469 -15.27 1.72 -46.09
CA GLU A 469 -14.12 1.53 -46.98
C GLU A 469 -12.75 1.57 -46.28
N THR A 470 -12.61 2.27 -45.14
CA THR A 470 -11.32 2.36 -44.43
C THR A 470 -10.97 1.10 -43.62
N LEU A 471 -11.96 0.26 -43.33
CA LEU A 471 -11.80 -0.97 -42.52
C LEU A 471 -11.20 -2.15 -43.29
N GLU A 472 -11.30 -2.15 -44.62
CA GLU A 472 -10.71 -3.22 -45.46
C GLU A 472 -9.24 -2.96 -45.79
N THR A 473 -8.74 -1.74 -45.56
CA THR A 473 -7.35 -1.33 -45.85
C THR A 473 -6.44 -1.18 -44.61
N MET A 474 -6.92 -1.43 -43.37
CA MET A 474 -6.17 -1.29 -42.09
C MET A 474 -6.23 -2.52 -41.18
#